data_AF-A0A7R9GP76-F1
#
_entry.id   AF-A0A7R9GP76-F1
#
_cell.length_a   1.000
_cell.length_b   1.000
_cell.length_c   1.000
_cell.angle_alpha   90.00
_cell.angle_beta   90.00
_cell.angle_gamma   90.00
#
_symmetry.space_group_name_H-M   'P 1'
#
loop_
_entity.id
_entity.type
_entity.pdbx_description
1 polymer ?
#
loop_
_entity_poly.entity_id
_entity_poly.type
_entity_poly.pdbx_seq_one_letter_code
_entity_poly.pdbx_strand_id
1 'polypeptide(L)'
;MSKRKGVSAEEKRKRLLEIFREKQEFFQLKELEKIAPKEKGIIAQSVKDVLQSLVDDGLVDSEKELEKIAPKEKGIIAQSVKDVLQSLVDDGLVDSEKVGTSVYFWSYSNKSTTTKQRKLNNLSTKLEECKRLLQETKDSIAVAEIGRESTEERTRLLQVWAEKKSQEEDLKLKLQHYETANPERYLAMQEQTKVSKEAINRWTDNIFNMKSWCRNRFSIEESILNKQFEIDPDMDYLE
;
A
#
# COMPACT_ATOMS: atom_id res chain seq x y z
N MET A 1 65.06 -17.02 19.05
CA MET A 1 63.71 -17.43 18.58
C MET A 1 62.66 -16.66 19.36
N SER A 2 62.32 -15.43 18.95
CA SER A 2 61.34 -14.60 19.66
C SER A 2 59.94 -14.85 19.11
N LYS A 3 59.06 -15.46 19.91
CA LYS A 3 57.66 -15.73 19.56
C LYS A 3 56.96 -14.40 19.28
N ARG A 4 56.70 -14.08 18.01
CA ARG A 4 55.86 -12.94 17.60
C ARG A 4 54.47 -13.15 18.21
N LYS A 5 54.14 -12.35 19.21
CA LYS A 5 52.84 -12.31 19.89
C LYS A 5 51.78 -11.97 18.83
N GLY A 6 50.77 -12.82 18.67
CA GLY A 6 49.69 -12.60 17.71
C GLY A 6 48.92 -11.32 18.05
N VAL A 7 48.74 -10.44 17.07
CA VAL A 7 47.96 -9.21 17.20
C VAL A 7 46.46 -9.56 17.17
N SER A 8 45.64 -8.90 18.00
CA SER A 8 44.19 -9.12 18.04
C SER A 8 43.52 -8.71 16.71
N ALA A 9 42.34 -9.25 16.41
CA ALA A 9 41.61 -8.94 15.18
C ALA A 9 41.39 -7.42 14.97
N GLU A 10 41.16 -6.71 16.06
CA GLU A 10 40.89 -5.26 16.08
C GLU A 10 42.16 -4.44 15.78
N GLU A 11 43.32 -4.94 16.19
CA GLU A 11 44.59 -4.27 15.93
C GLU A 11 45.13 -4.55 14.52
N LYS A 12 44.80 -5.72 13.95
CA LYS A 12 45.02 -6.00 12.52
C LYS A 12 44.21 -5.05 11.62
N ARG A 13 42.95 -4.79 11.99
CA ARG A 13 42.05 -3.85 11.29
C ARG A 13 42.60 -2.43 11.28
N LYS A 14 43.05 -1.92 12.44
CA LYS A 14 43.62 -0.57 12.56
C LYS A 14 44.86 -0.35 11.69
N ARG A 15 45.78 -1.32 11.68
CA ARG A 15 47.03 -1.26 10.92
C ARG A 15 46.83 -1.30 9.40
N LEU A 16 45.81 -2.01 8.94
CA LEU A 16 45.47 -2.11 7.52
C LEU A 16 44.77 -0.84 7.01
N LEU A 17 43.95 -0.21 7.85
CA LEU A 17 43.33 1.10 7.59
C LEU A 17 44.35 2.24 7.46
N GLU A 18 45.48 2.17 8.18
CA GLU A 18 46.57 3.15 8.07
C GLU A 18 47.23 3.12 6.68
N ILE A 19 47.44 1.93 6.11
CA ILE A 19 48.03 1.75 4.76
C ILE A 19 47.16 2.41 3.69
N PHE A 20 45.84 2.20 3.75
CA PHE A 20 44.92 2.83 2.80
C PHE A 20 44.86 4.36 2.95
N ARG A 21 45.13 4.90 4.15
CA ARG A 21 45.13 6.35 4.40
C ARG A 21 46.41 7.04 3.91
N GLU A 22 47.53 6.35 3.90
CA GLU A 22 48.84 6.91 3.51
C GLU A 22 49.06 6.95 1.98
N LYS A 23 48.56 5.97 1.20
CA LYS A 23 48.92 5.83 -0.24
C LYS A 23 47.99 6.46 -1.29
N GLN A 24 46.69 6.58 -1.03
CA GLN A 24 45.70 7.31 -1.85
C GLN A 24 45.73 7.17 -3.42
N GLU A 25 46.15 6.06 -4.07
CA GLU A 25 46.17 5.94 -5.55
C GLU A 25 45.74 4.57 -6.13
N PHE A 26 45.39 4.53 -7.44
CA PHE A 26 45.05 3.34 -8.26
C PHE A 26 45.61 3.41 -9.69
N PHE A 27 46.28 2.36 -10.20
CA PHE A 27 46.68 2.24 -11.61
C PHE A 27 46.75 0.79 -12.15
N GLN A 28 46.62 0.63 -13.48
CA GLN A 28 46.88 -0.63 -14.19
C GLN A 28 48.25 -0.66 -14.89
N LEU A 29 48.89 -1.84 -14.89
CA LEU A 29 50.25 -2.07 -15.41
C LEU A 29 50.45 -1.62 -16.87
N LYS A 30 49.48 -1.88 -17.75
CA LYS A 30 49.56 -1.52 -19.19
C LYS A 30 49.51 -0.01 -19.44
N GLU A 31 48.93 0.76 -18.52
CA GLU A 31 48.84 2.22 -18.63
C GLU A 31 50.15 2.87 -18.15
N LEU A 32 50.76 2.33 -17.10
CA LEU A 32 52.06 2.79 -16.61
C LEU A 32 53.22 2.54 -17.59
N GLU A 33 53.24 1.39 -18.28
CA GLU A 33 54.28 1.06 -19.27
C GLU A 33 54.32 2.04 -20.46
N LYS A 34 53.22 2.76 -20.73
CA LYS A 34 53.13 3.77 -21.80
C LYS A 34 53.44 5.19 -21.33
N ILE A 35 53.05 5.54 -20.10
CA ILE A 35 53.16 6.90 -19.57
C ILE A 35 54.56 7.16 -18.98
N ALA A 36 55.14 6.18 -18.27
CA ALA A 36 56.40 6.35 -17.55
C ALA A 36 57.62 6.68 -18.46
N PRO A 37 57.77 6.07 -19.66
CA PRO A 37 58.85 6.45 -20.56
C PRO A 37 58.63 7.82 -21.22
N LYS A 38 57.37 8.17 -21.52
CA LYS A 38 57.02 9.39 -22.25
C LYS A 38 57.05 10.66 -21.40
N GLU A 39 56.55 10.60 -20.17
CA GLU A 39 56.43 11.79 -19.32
C GLU A 39 57.59 11.97 -18.35
N LYS A 40 58.22 10.87 -17.92
CA LYS A 40 59.19 10.88 -16.82
C LYS A 40 60.56 10.29 -17.19
N GLY A 41 60.74 9.89 -18.45
CA GLY A 41 62.04 9.47 -18.98
C GLY A 41 62.58 8.15 -18.43
N ILE A 42 61.71 7.27 -17.92
CA ILE A 42 62.11 5.96 -17.36
C ILE A 42 62.20 4.92 -18.49
N ILE A 43 63.29 4.14 -18.54
CA ILE A 43 63.53 3.14 -19.58
C ILE A 43 62.45 2.04 -19.50
N ALA A 44 61.76 1.77 -20.61
CA ALA A 44 60.58 0.89 -20.64
C ALA A 44 60.82 -0.52 -20.04
N GLN A 45 62.02 -1.07 -20.27
CA GLN A 45 62.39 -2.40 -19.76
C GLN A 45 62.59 -2.42 -18.23
N SER A 46 62.88 -1.27 -17.60
CA SER A 46 63.08 -1.14 -16.15
C SER A 46 61.83 -0.67 -15.40
N VAL A 47 60.73 -0.34 -16.10
CA VAL A 47 59.46 0.08 -15.45
C VAL A 47 58.93 -1.02 -14.56
N LYS A 48 59.09 -2.29 -14.97
CA LYS A 48 58.67 -3.45 -14.17
C LYS A 48 59.51 -3.63 -12.91
N ASP A 49 60.83 -3.42 -12.99
CA ASP A 49 61.75 -3.57 -11.85
C ASP A 49 61.70 -2.37 -10.91
N VAL A 50 61.44 -1.16 -11.43
CA VAL A 50 61.18 0.04 -10.61
C VAL A 50 59.80 -0.03 -9.97
N LEU A 51 58.79 -0.57 -10.65
CA LEU A 51 57.49 -0.84 -10.05
C LEU A 51 57.59 -1.96 -9.00
N GLN A 52 58.41 -2.99 -9.25
CA GLN A 52 58.71 -4.03 -8.27
C GLN A 52 59.48 -3.46 -7.07
N SER A 53 60.43 -2.55 -7.29
CA SER A 53 61.10 -1.79 -6.23
C SER A 53 60.16 -0.86 -5.47
N LEU A 54 59.20 -0.19 -6.13
CA LEU A 54 58.20 0.67 -5.48
C LEU A 54 57.11 -0.15 -4.77
N VAL A 55 56.86 -1.39 -5.19
CA VAL A 55 56.06 -2.39 -4.47
C VAL A 55 56.86 -2.93 -3.28
N ASP A 56 58.17 -3.14 -3.43
CA ASP A 56 59.09 -3.57 -2.37
C ASP A 56 59.37 -2.44 -1.34
N ASP A 57 59.26 -1.18 -1.77
CA ASP A 57 59.27 0.05 -0.95
C ASP A 57 57.85 0.46 -0.49
N GLY A 58 56.82 -0.33 -0.85
CA GLY A 58 55.46 -0.19 -0.35
C GLY A 58 54.73 1.06 -0.81
N LEU A 59 54.55 1.29 -2.11
CA LEU A 59 53.81 2.46 -2.67
C LEU A 59 52.63 2.10 -3.61
N VAL A 60 52.38 0.82 -3.95
CA VAL A 60 51.23 0.36 -4.79
C VAL A 60 50.68 -0.99 -4.31
N ASP A 61 49.34 -1.18 -4.20
CA ASP A 61 48.73 -2.40 -3.63
C ASP A 61 47.58 -3.02 -4.48
N SER A 62 47.63 -4.34 -4.71
CA SER A 62 46.56 -5.19 -5.27
C SER A 62 46.19 -6.32 -4.28
N GLU A 63 45.09 -7.05 -4.45
CA GLU A 63 44.66 -8.14 -3.54
C GLU A 63 45.80 -9.14 -3.23
N LYS A 64 46.60 -9.51 -4.23
CA LYS A 64 47.78 -10.38 -4.08
C LYS A 64 49.00 -9.70 -3.45
N GLU A 65 49.06 -8.37 -3.48
CA GLU A 65 50.12 -7.60 -2.81
C GLU A 65 49.75 -7.29 -1.36
N LEU A 66 48.48 -7.02 -1.04
CA LEU A 66 48.00 -6.90 0.35
C LEU A 66 48.20 -8.19 1.16
N GLU A 67 47.99 -9.37 0.55
CA GLU A 67 48.30 -10.67 1.18
C GLU A 67 49.79 -10.87 1.48
N LYS A 68 50.70 -10.16 0.78
CA LYS A 68 52.16 -10.20 0.99
C LYS A 68 52.66 -9.10 1.93
N ILE A 69 52.08 -7.90 1.84
CA ILE A 69 52.51 -6.69 2.57
C ILE A 69 51.95 -6.69 4.00
N ALA A 70 50.68 -7.09 4.19
CA ALA A 70 50.05 -7.12 5.51
C ALA A 70 50.77 -8.03 6.54
N PRO A 71 51.30 -9.21 6.17
CA PRO A 71 52.13 -10.02 7.06
C PRO A 71 53.53 -9.49 7.30
N LYS A 72 54.16 -8.90 6.27
CA LYS A 72 55.54 -8.40 6.33
C LYS A 72 55.65 -7.10 7.13
N GLU A 73 54.77 -6.13 6.89
CA GLU A 73 54.86 -4.80 7.51
C GLU A 73 54.11 -4.68 8.84
N LYS A 74 52.93 -5.29 8.94
CA LYS A 74 52.03 -5.08 10.09
C LYS A 74 51.83 -6.31 10.98
N GLY A 75 52.47 -7.43 10.65
CA GLY A 75 52.50 -8.65 11.46
C GLY A 75 51.20 -9.46 11.44
N ILE A 76 50.39 -9.30 10.38
CA ILE A 76 49.13 -10.01 10.20
C ILE A 76 49.42 -11.44 9.71
N ILE A 77 48.74 -12.46 10.22
CA ILE A 77 48.93 -13.83 9.71
C ILE A 77 48.37 -13.87 8.28
N ALA A 78 49.16 -14.32 7.29
CA ALA A 78 48.80 -14.30 5.86
C ALA A 78 47.42 -14.92 5.58
N GLN A 79 47.13 -16.06 6.22
CA GLN A 79 45.83 -16.74 6.10
C GLN A 79 44.63 -15.91 6.61
N SER A 80 44.87 -14.92 7.48
CA SER A 80 43.82 -14.07 8.07
C SER A 80 43.63 -12.72 7.36
N VAL A 81 44.42 -12.41 6.33
CA VAL A 81 44.35 -11.11 5.65
C VAL A 81 43.01 -10.97 4.95
N LYS A 82 42.55 -12.00 4.24
CA LYS A 82 41.27 -12.01 3.54
C LYS A 82 40.07 -11.80 4.47
N ASP A 83 40.04 -12.52 5.59
CA ASP A 83 38.97 -12.39 6.58
C ASP A 83 38.94 -11.00 7.22
N VAL A 84 40.12 -10.42 7.52
CA VAL A 84 40.23 -9.06 8.06
C VAL A 84 39.80 -8.02 7.02
N LEU A 85 40.13 -8.21 5.74
CA LEU A 85 39.76 -7.31 4.65
C LEU A 85 38.24 -7.31 4.43
N GLN A 86 37.64 -8.50 4.35
CA GLN A 86 36.18 -8.65 4.21
C GLN A 86 35.45 -8.01 5.40
N SER A 87 35.96 -8.23 6.60
CA SER A 87 35.39 -7.65 7.81
C SER A 87 35.49 -6.11 7.87
N LEU A 88 36.49 -5.49 7.22
CA LEU A 88 36.58 -4.04 7.07
C LEU A 88 35.63 -3.47 6.00
N VAL A 89 35.34 -4.27 4.98
CA VAL A 89 34.34 -3.96 3.94
C VAL A 89 32.94 -4.06 4.52
N ASP A 90 32.64 -5.11 5.28
CA ASP A 90 31.36 -5.31 5.94
C ASP A 90 31.03 -4.16 6.92
N ASP A 91 32.05 -3.63 7.59
CA ASP A 91 31.93 -2.46 8.48
C ASP A 91 31.92 -1.10 7.73
N GLY A 92 32.03 -1.12 6.40
CA GLY A 92 32.01 0.07 5.54
C GLY A 92 33.24 0.98 5.65
N LEU A 93 34.30 0.51 6.32
CA LEU A 93 35.55 1.25 6.54
C LEU A 93 36.47 1.22 5.30
N VAL A 94 36.40 0.15 4.52
CA VAL A 94 37.10 -0.04 3.24
C VAL A 94 36.05 -0.28 2.16
N ASP A 95 36.16 0.40 1.03
CA ASP A 95 35.35 0.08 -0.15
C ASP A 95 35.98 -1.07 -0.91
N SER A 96 35.16 -1.93 -1.49
CA SER A 96 35.59 -2.96 -2.41
C SER A 96 34.79 -2.90 -3.68
N GLU A 97 35.45 -3.03 -4.82
CA GLU A 97 34.77 -3.16 -6.10
C GLU A 97 35.44 -4.22 -6.95
N LYS A 98 34.61 -5.05 -7.58
CA LYS A 98 35.07 -6.11 -8.48
C LYS A 98 35.13 -5.55 -9.89
N VAL A 99 36.33 -5.50 -10.45
CA VAL A 99 36.56 -5.10 -11.84
C VAL A 99 37.16 -6.29 -12.59
N GLY A 100 36.34 -6.92 -13.43
CA GLY A 100 36.71 -8.14 -14.15
C GLY A 100 36.91 -9.34 -13.20
N THR A 101 38.10 -9.94 -13.23
CA THR A 101 38.46 -11.11 -12.40
C THR A 101 39.07 -10.73 -11.05
N SER A 102 39.29 -9.44 -10.77
CA SER A 102 40.02 -8.96 -9.59
C SER A 102 39.16 -8.06 -8.72
N VAL A 103 39.38 -8.09 -7.41
CA VAL A 103 38.73 -7.19 -6.45
C VAL A 103 39.71 -6.13 -5.99
N TYR A 104 39.29 -4.87 -6.05
CA TYR A 104 40.05 -3.70 -5.65
C TYR A 104 39.51 -3.17 -4.33
N PHE A 105 40.41 -2.72 -3.45
CA PHE A 105 40.06 -2.21 -2.12
C PHE A 105 40.68 -0.83 -1.90
N TRP A 106 39.93 0.10 -1.31
CA TRP A 106 40.45 1.43 -0.94
C TRP A 106 39.73 2.04 0.25
N SER A 107 40.35 3.05 0.86
CA SER A 107 39.66 3.92 1.80
C SER A 107 40.19 5.35 1.71
N TYR A 108 39.29 6.32 1.62
CA TYR A 108 39.67 7.74 1.72
C TYR A 108 39.57 8.22 3.17
N SER A 109 40.57 8.96 3.62
CA SER A 109 40.62 9.55 4.97
C SER A 109 39.43 10.46 5.29
N ASN A 110 38.80 11.07 4.28
CA ASN A 110 37.59 11.89 4.44
C ASN A 110 36.26 11.09 4.40
N LYS A 111 36.28 9.80 4.05
CA LYS A 111 35.06 9.02 3.73
C LYS A 111 34.10 8.94 4.91
N SER A 112 34.61 8.68 6.11
CA SER A 112 33.79 8.62 7.32
C SER A 112 33.12 9.98 7.61
N THR A 113 33.87 11.08 7.44
CA THR A 113 33.36 12.44 7.66
C THR A 113 32.33 12.80 6.60
N THR A 114 32.61 12.54 5.33
CA THR A 114 31.67 12.81 4.22
C THR A 114 30.41 11.95 4.33
N THR A 115 30.52 10.68 4.73
CA THR A 115 29.35 9.81 4.94
C THR A 115 28.48 10.31 6.09
N LYS A 116 29.09 10.70 7.22
CA LYS A 116 28.37 11.29 8.35
C LYS A 116 27.72 12.63 7.96
N GLN A 117 28.44 13.48 7.22
CA GLN A 117 27.91 14.76 6.74
C GLN A 117 26.73 14.57 5.77
N ARG A 118 26.82 13.62 4.83
CA ARG A 118 25.70 13.27 3.94
C ARG A 118 24.50 12.77 4.72
N LYS A 119 24.71 11.89 5.72
CA LYS A 119 23.63 11.42 6.61
C LYS A 119 23.01 12.57 7.39
N LEU A 120 23.84 13.48 7.93
CA LEU A 120 23.38 14.65 8.67
C LEU A 120 22.56 15.58 7.77
N ASN A 121 23.05 15.89 6.56
CA ASN A 121 22.32 16.70 5.59
C ASN A 121 20.98 16.04 5.21
N ASN A 122 20.97 14.74 4.89
CA ASN A 122 19.75 14.01 4.55
C ASN A 122 18.74 14.00 5.72
N LEU A 123 19.20 13.77 6.95
CA LEU A 123 18.35 13.82 8.13
C LEU A 123 17.83 15.24 8.41
N SER A 124 18.65 16.26 8.18
CA SER A 124 18.26 17.67 8.30
C SER A 124 17.18 18.02 7.29
N THR A 125 17.34 17.61 6.02
CA THR A 125 16.32 17.84 4.98
C THR A 125 15.01 17.14 5.34
N LYS A 126 15.06 15.88 5.78
CA LYS A 126 13.87 15.15 6.24
C LYS A 126 13.22 15.80 7.45
N LEU A 127 14.01 16.32 8.39
CA LEU A 127 13.49 17.01 9.56
C LEU A 127 12.73 18.27 9.15
N GLU A 128 13.29 19.08 8.25
CA GLU A 128 12.62 20.28 7.75
C GLU A 128 11.36 19.95 6.95
N GLU A 129 11.37 18.88 6.16
CA GLU A 129 10.17 18.39 5.47
C GLU A 129 9.08 17.94 6.45
N CYS A 130 9.44 17.13 7.46
CA CYS A 130 8.50 16.71 8.50
C CYS A 130 7.94 17.89 9.30
N LYS A 131 8.77 18.91 9.61
CA LYS A 131 8.32 20.14 10.27
C LYS A 131 7.33 20.92 9.41
N ARG A 132 7.61 21.04 8.09
CA ARG A 132 6.71 21.69 7.13
C ARG A 132 5.36 20.97 7.09
N LEU A 133 5.36 19.64 6.92
CA LEU A 133 4.14 18.84 6.89
C LEU A 133 3.36 18.91 8.21
N LEU A 134 4.07 18.92 9.34
CA LEU A 134 3.44 19.10 10.65
C LEU A 134 2.75 20.46 10.75
N GLN A 135 3.39 21.53 10.27
CA GLN A 135 2.80 22.86 10.28
C GLN A 135 1.57 22.94 9.36
N GLU A 136 1.68 22.45 8.12
CA GLU A 136 0.55 22.39 7.17
C GLU A 136 -0.63 21.59 7.73
N THR A 137 -0.36 20.46 8.40
CA THR A 137 -1.40 19.66 9.04
C THR A 137 -2.04 20.40 10.21
N LYS A 138 -1.24 21.09 11.05
CA LYS A 138 -1.76 21.91 12.15
C LYS A 138 -2.63 23.05 11.65
N ASP A 139 -2.21 23.74 10.60
CA ASP A 139 -2.97 24.83 9.99
C ASP A 139 -4.29 24.30 9.39
N SER A 140 -4.24 23.13 8.74
CA SER A 140 -5.45 22.47 8.22
C SER A 140 -6.42 22.04 9.33
N ILE A 141 -5.91 21.53 10.45
CA ILE A 141 -6.72 21.22 11.64
C ILE A 141 -7.35 22.50 12.19
N ALA A 142 -6.57 23.57 12.37
CA ALA A 142 -7.09 24.84 12.88
C ALA A 142 -8.22 25.39 12.00
N VAL A 143 -8.08 25.32 10.66
CA VAL A 143 -9.15 25.72 9.73
C VAL A 143 -10.38 24.81 9.85
N ALA A 144 -10.19 23.50 10.02
CA ALA A 144 -11.29 22.54 10.14
C ALA A 144 -12.03 22.61 11.49
N GLU A 145 -11.34 23.06 12.54
CA GLU A 145 -11.91 23.29 13.87
C GLU A 145 -12.85 24.50 13.90
N ILE A 146 -12.64 25.50 13.04
CA ILE A 146 -13.56 26.65 12.90
C ILE A 146 -14.96 26.12 12.54
N GLY A 147 -15.93 26.31 13.45
CA GLY A 147 -17.31 25.83 13.30
C GLY A 147 -17.55 24.36 13.66
N ARG A 148 -16.51 23.60 14.05
CA ARG A 148 -16.61 22.24 14.59
C ARG A 148 -16.05 22.12 16.00
N GLU A 149 -16.00 23.23 16.72
CA GLU A 149 -15.53 23.30 18.08
C GLU A 149 -16.26 22.28 18.96
N SER A 150 -15.49 21.55 19.78
CA SER A 150 -16.01 20.51 20.66
C SER A 150 -16.72 21.13 21.88
N THR A 151 -17.89 21.72 21.64
CA THR A 151 -18.75 22.26 22.69
C THR A 151 -19.72 21.18 23.21
N GLU A 152 -20.19 21.36 24.44
CA GLU A 152 -21.26 20.52 24.99
C GLU A 152 -22.53 20.61 24.12
N GLU A 153 -22.84 21.79 23.59
CA GLU A 153 -23.96 22.01 22.69
C GLU A 153 -23.83 21.19 21.40
N ARG A 154 -22.65 21.17 20.77
CA ARG A 154 -22.38 20.34 19.59
C ARG A 154 -22.58 18.86 19.90
N THR A 155 -22.10 18.41 21.06
CA THR A 155 -22.24 17.02 21.48
C THR A 155 -23.71 16.64 21.67
N ARG A 156 -24.49 17.50 22.34
CA ARG A 156 -25.94 17.30 22.49
C ARG A 156 -26.66 17.32 21.14
N LEU A 157 -26.33 18.26 20.25
CA LEU A 157 -26.91 18.34 18.90
C LEU A 157 -26.62 17.08 18.07
N LEU A 158 -25.41 16.53 18.16
CA LEU A 158 -25.06 15.28 17.48
C LEU A 158 -25.86 14.09 18.01
N GLN A 159 -26.10 14.03 19.33
CA GLN A 159 -26.96 13.01 19.94
C GLN A 159 -28.41 13.15 19.46
N VAL A 160 -28.98 14.36 19.51
CA VAL A 160 -30.35 14.64 19.05
C VAL A 160 -30.49 14.34 17.55
N TRP A 161 -29.50 14.71 16.74
CA TRP A 161 -29.48 14.40 15.31
C TRP A 161 -29.49 12.90 15.05
N ALA A 162 -28.67 12.13 15.77
CA ALA A 162 -28.64 10.68 15.65
C ALA A 162 -29.99 10.04 16.04
N GLU A 163 -30.60 10.52 17.13
CA GLU A 163 -31.93 10.08 17.54
C GLU A 163 -33.00 10.40 16.49
N LYS A 164 -33.02 11.63 15.97
CA LYS A 164 -33.99 12.06 14.95
C LYS A 164 -33.83 11.31 13.64
N LYS A 165 -32.58 11.00 13.25
CA LYS A 165 -32.30 10.18 12.07
C LYS A 165 -32.84 8.75 12.24
N SER A 166 -32.63 8.15 13.41
CA SER A 166 -33.22 6.83 13.71
C SER A 166 -34.75 6.87 13.67
N GLN A 167 -35.36 7.90 14.23
CA GLN A 167 -36.83 8.09 14.19
C GLN A 167 -37.33 8.25 12.74
N GLU A 168 -36.60 8.97 11.90
CA GLU A 168 -36.93 9.13 10.48
C GLU A 168 -36.89 7.79 9.72
N GLU A 169 -35.86 6.99 9.96
CA GLU A 169 -35.72 5.65 9.35
C GLU A 169 -36.87 4.72 9.79
N ASP A 170 -37.21 4.71 11.08
CA ASP A 170 -38.34 3.92 11.60
C ASP A 170 -39.68 4.36 11.01
N LEU A 171 -39.90 5.68 10.87
CA LEU A 171 -41.12 6.22 10.28
C LEU A 171 -41.21 5.91 8.79
N LYS A 172 -40.10 5.95 8.06
CA LYS A 172 -40.06 5.54 6.64
C LYS A 172 -40.44 4.07 6.46
N LEU A 173 -39.92 3.19 7.31
CA LEU A 173 -40.30 1.77 7.29
C LEU A 173 -41.79 1.56 7.59
N LYS A 174 -42.33 2.29 8.58
CA LYS A 174 -43.76 2.26 8.88
C LYS A 174 -44.60 2.77 7.70
N LEU A 175 -44.19 3.87 7.07
CA LEU A 175 -44.89 4.41 5.90
C LEU A 175 -44.91 3.43 4.74
N GLN A 176 -43.79 2.76 4.47
CA GLN A 176 -43.73 1.71 3.44
C GLN A 176 -44.72 0.57 3.72
N HIS A 177 -44.88 0.17 4.99
CA HIS A 177 -45.90 -0.80 5.37
C HIS A 177 -47.33 -0.30 5.11
N TYR A 178 -47.60 1.00 5.32
CA TYR A 178 -48.90 1.59 5.09
C TYR A 178 -49.20 1.91 3.62
N GLU A 179 -48.22 1.88 2.70
CA GLU A 179 -48.47 2.08 1.27
C GLU A 179 -49.47 1.07 0.69
N THR A 180 -49.52 -0.15 1.24
CA THR A 180 -50.51 -1.16 0.84
C THR A 180 -51.93 -0.83 1.32
N ALA A 181 -52.06 0.00 2.35
CA ALA A 181 -53.32 0.41 2.96
C ALA A 181 -53.74 1.83 2.53
N ASN A 182 -53.54 2.17 1.25
CA ASN A 182 -53.92 3.47 0.71
C ASN A 182 -55.46 3.69 0.81
N PRO A 183 -55.95 4.71 1.56
CA PRO A 183 -57.37 4.98 1.72
C PRO A 183 -58.12 5.24 0.40
N GLU A 184 -57.47 5.89 -0.57
CA GLU A 184 -58.10 6.18 -1.87
C GLU A 184 -58.35 4.89 -2.67
N ARG A 185 -57.39 3.94 -2.61
CA ARG A 185 -57.58 2.62 -3.23
C ARG A 185 -58.70 1.84 -2.55
N TYR A 186 -58.78 1.91 -1.22
CA TYR A 186 -59.85 1.27 -0.47
C TYR A 186 -61.23 1.85 -0.81
N LEU A 187 -61.36 3.18 -0.88
CA LEU A 187 -62.61 3.85 -1.26
C LEU A 187 -63.00 3.54 -2.71
N ALA A 188 -62.04 3.54 -3.64
CA ALA A 188 -62.30 3.16 -5.03
C ALA A 188 -62.78 1.69 -5.14
N MET A 189 -62.18 0.78 -4.37
CA MET A 189 -62.61 -0.61 -4.29
C MET A 189 -64.03 -0.74 -3.73
N GLN A 190 -64.40 0.04 -2.70
CA GLN A 190 -65.76 0.05 -2.16
C GLN A 190 -66.78 0.53 -3.19
N GLU A 191 -66.50 1.63 -3.89
CA GLU A 191 -67.42 2.15 -4.91
C GLU A 191 -67.57 1.17 -6.08
N GLN A 192 -66.47 0.57 -6.54
CA GLN A 192 -66.52 -0.45 -7.59
C GLN A 192 -67.29 -1.70 -7.15
N THR A 193 -67.17 -2.09 -5.88
CA THR A 193 -67.94 -3.21 -5.31
C THR A 193 -69.42 -2.90 -5.33
N LYS A 194 -69.82 -1.67 -4.97
CA LYS A 194 -71.22 -1.23 -5.03
C LYS A 194 -71.78 -1.31 -6.45
N VAL A 195 -71.07 -0.73 -7.43
CA VAL A 195 -71.48 -0.79 -8.85
C VAL A 195 -71.58 -2.23 -9.35
N SER A 196 -70.64 -3.10 -8.94
CA SER A 196 -70.65 -4.52 -9.33
C SER A 196 -71.82 -5.27 -8.72
N LYS A 197 -72.16 -5.02 -7.44
CA LYS A 197 -73.35 -5.58 -6.79
C LYS A 197 -74.64 -5.16 -7.48
N GLU A 198 -74.79 -3.87 -7.79
CA GLU A 198 -75.95 -3.34 -8.52
C GLU A 198 -76.07 -3.98 -9.92
N ALA A 199 -74.95 -4.15 -10.62
CA ALA A 199 -74.92 -4.81 -11.92
C ALA A 199 -75.31 -6.30 -11.83
N ILE A 200 -74.81 -7.03 -10.83
CA ILE A 200 -75.17 -8.44 -10.61
C ILE A 200 -76.65 -8.59 -10.30
N ASN A 201 -77.19 -7.74 -9.42
CA ASN A 201 -78.62 -7.75 -9.08
C ASN A 201 -79.50 -7.42 -10.29
N ARG A 202 -79.07 -6.48 -11.15
CA ARG A 202 -79.76 -6.20 -12.42
C ARG A 202 -79.75 -7.38 -13.38
N TRP A 203 -78.64 -8.11 -13.48
CA TRP A 203 -78.61 -9.34 -14.30
C TRP A 203 -79.45 -10.46 -13.69
N THR A 204 -79.50 -10.54 -12.36
CA THR A 204 -80.37 -11.46 -11.62
C THR A 204 -81.84 -11.18 -11.95
N ASP A 205 -82.28 -9.91 -11.93
CA ASP A 205 -83.61 -9.49 -12.39
C ASP A 205 -83.90 -9.95 -13.82
N ASN A 206 -82.95 -9.71 -14.74
CA ASN A 206 -83.11 -10.08 -16.14
C ASN A 206 -83.27 -11.60 -16.31
N ILE A 207 -82.48 -12.39 -15.59
CA ILE A 207 -82.55 -13.86 -15.61
C ILE A 207 -83.90 -14.34 -15.08
N PHE A 208 -84.36 -13.83 -13.94
CA PHE A 208 -85.67 -14.18 -13.37
C PHE A 208 -86.83 -13.78 -14.27
N ASN A 209 -86.76 -12.60 -14.89
CA ASN A 209 -87.75 -12.14 -15.87
C ASN A 209 -87.81 -13.06 -17.09
N MET A 210 -86.65 -13.48 -17.63
CA MET A 210 -86.58 -14.41 -18.74
C MET A 210 -87.13 -15.79 -18.38
N LYS A 211 -86.80 -16.32 -17.20
CA LYS A 211 -87.36 -17.58 -16.68
C LYS A 211 -88.88 -17.51 -16.58
N SER A 212 -89.41 -16.44 -15.96
CA SER A 212 -90.84 -16.22 -15.83
C SER A 212 -91.54 -16.10 -17.19
N TRP A 213 -90.96 -15.37 -18.14
CA TRP A 213 -91.51 -15.25 -19.49
C TRP A 213 -91.52 -16.58 -20.25
N CYS A 214 -90.42 -17.34 -20.21
CA CYS A 214 -90.34 -18.66 -20.85
C CYS A 214 -91.38 -19.63 -20.26
N ARG A 215 -91.53 -19.63 -18.93
CA ARG A 215 -92.56 -20.41 -18.23
C ARG A 215 -93.97 -20.02 -18.67
N ASN A 216 -94.28 -18.72 -18.67
CA ASN A 216 -95.63 -18.24 -18.94
C ASN A 216 -96.02 -18.30 -20.43
N ARG A 217 -95.07 -18.13 -21.36
CA ARG A 217 -95.34 -18.07 -22.81
C ARG A 217 -95.19 -19.42 -23.51
N PHE A 218 -94.26 -20.25 -23.06
CA PHE A 218 -93.93 -21.53 -23.71
C PHE A 218 -94.17 -22.75 -22.82
N SER A 219 -94.65 -22.58 -21.58
CA SER A 219 -94.89 -23.68 -20.63
C SER A 219 -93.65 -24.54 -20.33
N ILE A 220 -92.46 -23.93 -20.38
CA ILE A 220 -91.19 -24.60 -20.05
C ILE A 220 -90.98 -24.55 -18.54
N GLU A 221 -90.68 -25.70 -17.92
CA GLU A 221 -90.36 -25.76 -16.49
C GLU A 221 -89.01 -25.09 -16.17
N GLU A 222 -88.96 -24.36 -15.06
CA GLU A 222 -87.75 -23.66 -14.63
C GLU A 222 -86.57 -24.60 -14.31
N SER A 223 -86.86 -25.82 -13.85
CA SER A 223 -85.85 -26.86 -13.57
C SER A 223 -85.07 -27.25 -14.83
N ILE A 224 -85.75 -27.29 -15.99
CA ILE A 224 -85.15 -27.59 -17.29
C ILE A 224 -84.28 -26.42 -17.75
N LEU A 225 -84.77 -25.18 -17.61
CA LEU A 225 -83.99 -23.98 -17.94
C LEU A 225 -82.74 -23.86 -17.06
N ASN A 226 -82.89 -24.08 -15.76
CA ASN A 226 -81.77 -24.04 -14.82
C ASN A 226 -80.70 -25.08 -15.18
N LYS A 227 -81.11 -26.31 -15.48
CA LYS A 227 -80.18 -27.37 -15.91
C LYS A 227 -79.52 -27.07 -17.25
N GLN A 228 -80.24 -26.48 -18.20
CA GLN A 228 -79.74 -26.22 -19.56
C GLN A 228 -78.76 -25.05 -19.61
N PHE A 229 -78.99 -24.00 -18.80
CA PHE A 229 -78.15 -22.80 -18.74
C PHE A 229 -77.22 -22.76 -17.52
N GLU A 230 -77.12 -23.86 -16.78
CA GLU A 230 -76.28 -23.99 -15.59
C GLU A 230 -76.58 -22.90 -14.54
N ILE A 231 -77.86 -22.54 -14.39
CA ILE A 231 -78.31 -21.57 -13.40
C ILE A 231 -78.47 -22.30 -12.07
N ASP A 232 -77.75 -21.83 -11.06
CA ASP A 232 -77.86 -22.32 -9.69
C ASP A 232 -79.31 -22.14 -9.18
N PRO A 233 -79.98 -23.21 -8.70
CA PRO A 233 -81.30 -23.11 -8.07
C PRO A 233 -81.35 -22.18 -6.86
N ASP A 234 -80.22 -22.02 -6.15
CA ASP A 234 -80.09 -21.17 -4.97
C ASP A 234 -79.58 -19.75 -5.32
N MET A 235 -79.53 -19.40 -6.61
CA MET A 235 -79.19 -18.06 -7.07
C MET A 235 -80.19 -17.03 -6.52
N ASP A 236 -79.67 -16.04 -5.79
CA ASP A 236 -80.45 -14.93 -5.23
C ASP A 236 -79.67 -13.60 -5.35
N TYR A 237 -80.29 -12.50 -4.94
CA TYR A 237 -79.68 -11.18 -4.90
C TYR A 237 -78.48 -11.15 -3.94
N LEU A 238 -77.45 -10.40 -4.33
CA LEU A 238 -76.33 -10.10 -3.45
C LEU A 238 -76.66 -8.92 -2.54
N GLU A 239 -76.54 -9.13 -1.23
CA GLU A 239 -76.52 -8.09 -0.18
C GLU A 239 -75.18 -7.34 -0.16
#